data_AF-A0AAV1Z1A8-F1
#
_entry.id   AF-A0AAV1Z1A8-F1
#
_cell.length_a   1.000
_cell.length_b   1.000
_cell.length_c   1.000
_cell.angle_alpha   90.00
_cell.angle_beta   90.00
_cell.angle_gamma   90.00
#
_symmetry.space_group_name_H-M   'P 1'
#
loop_
_entity.id
_entity.type
_entity.pdbx_description
1 polymer ?
#
loop_
_entity_poly.entity_id
_entity_poly.type
_entity_poly.pdbx_seq_one_letter_code
_entity_poly.pdbx_strand_id
1 'polypeptide(L)'
;MFIMSLSEFGDIYEQFHHTHHQNIAKVFFIMYMALVALLLINMLIAMMGKTYQDIAERKNEWMRQWARIVLVVERGVPPHICLEQQRNYSQAMADGRRALVLRLEHNETEKEELRCIAEMRTSNVEQRARRKKRLAEKKAKTT
;
A
#
# COMPACT_ATOMS: atom_id res chain seq x y z
N MET A 1 -39.70 -3.78 0.01
CA MET A 1 -38.52 -4.01 0.88
C MET A 1 -37.48 -2.90 0.76
N PHE A 2 -36.91 -2.62 -0.42
CA PHE A 2 -35.94 -1.50 -0.56
C PHE A 2 -36.57 -0.10 -0.41
N ILE A 3 -37.78 0.10 -0.92
CA ILE A 3 -38.54 1.37 -0.78
C ILE A 3 -38.86 1.69 0.69
N MET A 4 -39.15 0.66 1.51
CA MET A 4 -39.34 0.84 2.95
C MET A 4 -38.10 1.46 3.61
N SER A 5 -36.88 1.02 3.26
CA SER A 5 -35.66 1.58 3.86
C SER A 5 -35.33 3.02 3.48
N LEU A 6 -35.98 3.58 2.44
CA LEU A 6 -35.71 4.92 1.90
C LEU A 6 -36.73 5.96 2.34
N SER A 7 -37.05 5.99 3.65
CA SER A 7 -37.85 7.04 4.30
C SER A 7 -39.37 7.06 4.03
N GLU A 8 -39.93 6.19 3.19
CA GLU A 8 -41.39 6.02 3.00
C GLU A 8 -42.01 5.07 4.05
N PHE A 9 -41.60 5.19 5.31
CA PHE A 9 -42.09 4.33 6.40
C PHE A 9 -43.51 4.68 6.86
N GLY A 10 -43.90 5.96 6.75
CA GLY A 10 -45.21 6.45 7.19
C GLY A 10 -46.36 5.85 6.37
N ASP A 11 -46.25 5.89 5.05
CA ASP A 11 -47.31 5.49 4.13
C ASP A 11 -47.65 4.00 4.24
N ILE A 12 -46.64 3.16 4.47
CA ILE A 12 -46.85 1.72 4.61
C ILE A 12 -47.33 1.36 6.04
N TYR A 13 -46.93 2.13 7.05
CA TYR A 13 -47.46 1.98 8.40
C TYR A 13 -48.97 2.27 8.46
N GLU A 14 -49.43 3.28 7.71
CA GLU A 14 -50.85 3.65 7.60
C GLU A 14 -51.67 2.60 6.83
N GLN A 15 -51.08 2.00 5.79
CA GLN A 15 -51.72 0.92 5.03
C GLN A 15 -52.02 -0.34 5.87
N PHE A 16 -51.25 -0.63 6.93
CA PHE A 16 -51.55 -1.75 7.83
C PHE A 16 -52.87 -1.58 8.60
N HIS A 17 -53.45 -0.38 8.64
CA HIS A 17 -54.78 -0.14 9.21
C HIS A 17 -55.91 -0.71 8.34
N HIS A 18 -55.65 -1.03 7.07
CA HIS A 18 -56.67 -1.61 6.17
C HIS A 18 -56.70 -3.16 6.22
N THR A 19 -55.82 -3.77 7.01
CA THR A 19 -55.68 -5.24 7.09
C THR A 19 -56.41 -5.82 8.30
N HIS A 20 -57.01 -7.01 8.13
CA HIS A 20 -57.82 -7.70 9.15
C HIS A 20 -57.08 -8.01 10.48
N HIS A 21 -55.74 -8.10 10.46
CA HIS A 21 -54.89 -8.39 11.61
C HIS A 21 -53.85 -7.29 11.87
N GLN A 22 -54.33 -6.08 12.14
CA GLN A 22 -53.51 -4.87 12.30
C GLN A 22 -52.41 -5.00 13.37
N ASN A 23 -52.75 -5.52 14.56
CA ASN A 23 -51.82 -5.60 15.70
C ASN A 23 -50.66 -6.56 15.44
N ILE A 24 -50.95 -7.70 14.82
CA ILE A 24 -49.94 -8.71 14.48
C ILE A 24 -48.97 -8.13 13.43
N ALA A 25 -49.49 -7.48 12.38
CA ALA A 25 -48.67 -6.85 11.35
C ALA A 25 -47.72 -5.78 11.92
N LYS A 26 -48.20 -4.94 12.84
CA LYS A 26 -47.38 -3.89 13.50
C LYS A 26 -46.24 -4.47 14.33
N VAL A 27 -46.48 -5.55 15.09
CA VAL A 27 -45.45 -6.21 15.90
C VAL A 27 -44.36 -6.84 15.02
N PHE A 28 -44.76 -7.58 13.98
CA PHE A 28 -43.80 -8.16 13.03
C PHE A 28 -43.01 -7.09 12.28
N PHE A 29 -43.62 -5.95 11.95
CA PHE A 29 -42.95 -4.84 11.30
C PHE A 29 -41.86 -4.23 12.18
N ILE A 30 -42.15 -3.94 13.45
CA ILE A 30 -41.16 -3.41 14.40
C ILE A 30 -40.03 -4.41 14.62
N MET A 31 -40.36 -5.69 14.79
CA MET A 31 -39.36 -6.76 14.95
C MET A 31 -38.46 -6.87 13.72
N TYR A 32 -39.03 -6.82 12.51
CA TYR A 32 -38.28 -6.83 11.26
C TYR A 32 -37.34 -5.63 11.16
N MET A 33 -37.82 -4.43 11.48
CA MET A 33 -37.01 -3.20 11.47
C MET A 33 -35.83 -3.28 12.45
N ALA A 34 -36.06 -3.79 13.66
CA ALA A 34 -35.01 -3.99 14.65
C ALA A 34 -33.97 -5.02 14.18
N LEU A 35 -34.42 -6.16 13.64
CA LEU A 35 -33.54 -7.21 13.13
C LEU A 35 -32.68 -6.71 11.96
N VAL A 36 -33.28 -6.04 10.98
CA VAL A 36 -32.55 -5.49 9.83
C VAL A 36 -31.53 -4.45 10.26
N ALA A 37 -31.89 -3.53 11.17
CA ALA A 37 -30.95 -2.53 11.68
C ALA A 37 -29.73 -3.17 12.37
N LEU A 38 -29.97 -4.15 13.25
CA LEU A 38 -28.89 -4.86 13.95
C LEU A 38 -28.00 -5.67 12.98
N LEU A 39 -28.60 -6.36 12.01
CA LEU A 39 -27.85 -7.15 11.03
C LEU A 39 -27.00 -6.28 10.12
N LEU A 40 -27.56 -5.18 9.61
CA LEU A 40 -26.84 -4.26 8.71
C LEU A 40 -25.68 -3.57 9.41
N ILE A 41 -25.86 -3.11 10.65
CA ILE A 41 -24.78 -2.50 11.44
C ILE A 41 -23.67 -3.52 11.69
N ASN A 42 -24.01 -4.74 12.07
CA ASN A 42 -23.02 -5.79 12.33
C ASN A 42 -22.22 -6.15 11.07
N MET A 43 -22.88 -6.25 9.91
CA MET A 43 -22.19 -6.55 8.64
C MET A 43 -21.37 -5.36 8.13
N LEU A 44 -21.84 -4.13 8.35
CA LEU A 44 -21.10 -2.92 7.98
C LEU A 44 -19.80 -2.80 8.79
N ILE A 45 -19.87 -2.99 10.11
CA ILE A 45 -18.70 -2.96 10.99
C ILE A 45 -17.74 -4.10 10.62
N ALA A 46 -18.25 -5.30 10.32
CA ALA A 46 -17.42 -6.44 9.93
C ALA A 46 -16.65 -6.18 8.61
N MET A 47 -17.32 -5.67 7.58
CA MET A 47 -16.67 -5.36 6.30
C MET A 47 -15.69 -4.19 6.44
N MET A 48 -16.09 -3.11 7.10
CA MET A 48 -15.20 -1.97 7.35
C MET A 48 -13.99 -2.36 8.21
N GLY A 49 -14.21 -3.16 9.25
CA GLY A 49 -13.16 -3.68 10.13
C GLY A 49 -12.13 -4.51 9.39
N LYS A 50 -12.58 -5.43 8.52
CA LYS A 50 -11.67 -6.22 7.65
C LYS A 50 -10.87 -5.30 6.71
N THR A 51 -11.54 -4.39 6.01
CA THR A 51 -10.85 -3.46 5.09
C THR A 51 -9.90 -2.51 5.82
N TYR A 52 -10.22 -2.12 7.06
CA TYR A 52 -9.35 -1.29 7.87
C TYR A 52 -8.07 -2.03 8.26
N GLN A 53 -8.18 -3.31 8.64
CA GLN A 53 -7.01 -4.15 8.92
C GLN A 53 -6.12 -4.31 7.67
N ASP A 54 -6.72 -4.56 6.51
CA ASP A 54 -6.00 -4.66 5.24
C ASP A 54 -5.27 -3.34 4.87
N ILE A 55 -5.87 -2.18 5.17
CA ILE A 55 -5.25 -0.87 4.96
C ILE A 55 -4.13 -0.62 5.99
N ALA A 56 -4.32 -1.02 7.24
CA ALA A 56 -3.34 -0.84 8.31
C ALA A 56 -2.05 -1.65 8.07
N GLU A 57 -2.14 -2.78 7.37
CA GLU A 57 -0.97 -3.57 6.95
C GLU A 57 -0.14 -2.83 5.88
N ARG A 58 -0.78 -1.99 5.05
CA ARG A 58 -0.16 -1.21 3.96
C ARG A 58 0.48 0.09 4.45
N LYS A 59 1.37 0.02 5.44
CA LYS A 59 2.01 1.19 6.09
C LYS A 59 2.74 2.16 5.13
N ASN A 60 3.24 1.68 3.99
CA ASN A 60 4.06 2.48 3.07
C ASN A 60 3.26 3.24 1.99
N GLU A 61 1.92 3.22 2.02
CA GLU A 61 1.11 3.92 1.02
C GLU A 61 1.21 5.44 1.16
N TRP A 62 1.29 5.97 2.39
CA TRP A 62 1.53 7.40 2.63
C TRP A 62 2.81 7.89 1.95
N MET A 63 3.92 7.17 2.14
CA MET A 63 5.21 7.52 1.54
C MET A 63 5.16 7.44 0.01
N ARG A 64 4.44 6.46 -0.54
CA ARG A 64 4.20 6.33 -1.98
C ARG A 64 3.41 7.52 -2.55
N GLN A 65 2.35 7.94 -1.86
CA GLN A 65 1.56 9.11 -2.28
C GLN A 65 2.39 10.38 -2.19
N TRP A 66 3.16 10.55 -1.12
CA TRP A 66 4.06 11.68 -0.96
C TRP A 66 5.12 11.74 -2.07
N ALA A 67 5.80 10.63 -2.35
CA ALA A 67 6.78 10.56 -3.43
C ALA A 67 6.16 10.86 -4.81
N ARG A 68 4.93 10.40 -5.05
CA ARG A 68 4.20 10.73 -6.28
C ARG A 68 3.95 12.22 -6.42
N ILE A 69 3.51 12.88 -5.34
CA ILE A 69 3.29 14.34 -5.34
C ILE A 69 4.60 15.07 -5.59
N VAL A 70 5.68 14.70 -4.89
CA VAL A 70 7.00 15.30 -5.06
C VAL A 70 7.48 15.20 -6.51
N LEU A 71 7.37 14.02 -7.15
CA LEU A 71 7.76 13.85 -8.55
C LEU A 71 6.92 14.68 -9.54
N VAL A 72 5.63 14.84 -9.26
CA VAL A 72 4.75 15.68 -10.09
C VAL A 72 5.13 17.15 -9.95
N VAL A 73 5.43 17.60 -8.73
CA VAL A 73 5.89 18.96 -8.45
C VAL A 73 7.26 19.22 -9.09
N GLU A 74 8.20 18.27 -8.98
CA GLU A 74 9.54 18.35 -9.56
C GLU A 74 9.47 18.49 -11.09
N ARG A 75 8.59 17.75 -11.76
CA ARG A 75 8.35 17.90 -13.20
C ARG A 75 7.80 19.26 -13.61
N GLY A 76 7.22 20.02 -12.67
CA GLY A 76 6.77 21.39 -12.90
C GLY A 76 7.89 22.43 -12.86
N VAL A 77 9.09 22.06 -12.40
CA VAL A 77 10.24 22.96 -12.28
C VAL A 77 11.06 22.96 -13.58
N PRO A 78 11.45 24.14 -14.12
CA PRO A 78 12.23 24.19 -15.34
C PRO A 78 13.63 23.57 -15.18
N PRO A 79 14.21 22.95 -16.24
CA PRO A 79 15.42 22.13 -16.13
C PRO A 79 16.67 22.86 -15.60
N HIS A 80 16.77 24.18 -15.82
CA HIS A 80 17.92 24.97 -15.39
C HIS A 80 18.02 25.07 -13.86
N ILE A 81 16.89 25.22 -13.18
CA ILE A 81 16.81 25.28 -11.71
C ILE A 81 17.12 23.90 -11.13
N CYS A 82 16.58 22.83 -11.75
CA CYS A 82 16.84 21.46 -11.32
C CYS A 82 18.34 21.12 -11.38
N LEU A 83 19.04 21.52 -12.44
CA LEU A 83 20.49 21.33 -12.58
C LEU A 83 21.30 22.13 -11.55
N GLU A 84 20.89 23.36 -11.27
CA GLU A 84 21.53 24.19 -10.25
C GLU A 84 21.36 23.57 -8.85
N GLN A 85 20.15 23.12 -8.51
CA GLN A 85 19.87 22.41 -7.27
C GLN A 85 20.68 21.12 -7.17
N GLN A 86 20.71 20.30 -8.22
CA GLN A 86 21.52 19.07 -8.25
C GLN A 86 23.00 19.37 -8.00
N ARG A 87 23.55 20.44 -8.59
CA ARG A 87 24.94 20.85 -8.37
C ARG A 87 25.18 21.28 -6.93
N ASN A 88 24.27 22.05 -6.34
CA ASN A 88 24.38 22.56 -4.97
C ASN A 88 24.34 21.44 -3.91
N TYR A 89 23.54 20.40 -4.13
CA TYR A 89 23.44 19.25 -3.21
C TYR A 89 24.46 18.13 -3.50
N SER A 90 25.27 18.25 -4.56
CA SER A 90 26.30 17.26 -4.91
C SER A 90 27.67 17.61 -4.33
N GLN A 91 28.39 16.61 -3.81
CA GLN A 91 29.78 16.75 -3.35
C GLN A 91 30.75 16.15 -4.37
N ALA A 92 31.94 16.75 -4.50
CA ALA A 92 33.01 16.22 -5.35
C ALA A 92 33.70 15.03 -4.65
N MET A 93 33.76 13.88 -5.33
CA MET A 93 34.58 12.74 -4.91
C MET A 93 36.04 12.95 -5.33
N ALA A 94 36.94 12.15 -4.75
CA ALA A 94 38.37 12.15 -5.09
C ALA A 94 38.65 11.86 -6.58
N ASP A 95 37.74 11.16 -7.28
CA ASP A 95 37.80 10.88 -8.72
C ASP A 95 37.31 12.06 -9.59
N GLY A 96 37.05 13.24 -9.00
CA GLY A 96 36.56 14.44 -9.69
C GLY A 96 35.06 14.39 -10.07
N ARG A 97 34.41 13.23 -9.97
CA ARG A 97 32.96 13.08 -10.18
C ARG A 97 32.18 13.68 -9.02
N ARG A 98 31.02 14.29 -9.31
CA ARG A 98 30.09 14.79 -8.29
C ARG A 98 29.03 13.74 -7.97
N ALA A 99 28.76 13.52 -6.70
CA ALA A 99 27.75 12.57 -6.22
C ALA A 99 26.97 13.14 -5.03
N LEU A 100 25.70 12.76 -4.92
CA LEU A 100 24.90 13.00 -3.71
C LEU A 100 25.25 11.91 -2.69
N VAL A 101 25.75 12.32 -1.53
CA VAL A 101 26.08 11.40 -0.44
C VAL A 101 25.01 11.54 0.64
N LEU A 102 24.25 10.47 0.85
CA LEU A 102 23.25 10.40 1.91
C LEU A 102 23.80 9.48 3.01
N ARG A 103 23.82 9.97 4.26
CA ARG A 103 24.06 9.11 5.42
C ARG A 103 22.69 8.67 5.93
N LEU A 104 22.32 7.44 5.63
CA LEU A 104 21.11 6.83 6.16
C LEU A 104 21.44 6.18 7.51
N GLU A 105 20.82 6.68 8.57
CA GLU A 105 20.76 5.94 9.83
C GLU A 105 19.77 4.80 9.66
N HIS A 106 20.28 3.57 9.72
CA HIS A 106 19.47 2.36 9.69
C HIS A 106 19.43 1.77 11.10
N ASN A 107 18.33 1.11 11.44
CA ASN A 107 18.28 0.30 12.65
C ASN A 107 19.32 -0.83 12.54
N GLU A 108 19.84 -1.33 13.66
CA GLU A 108 20.92 -2.34 13.65
C GLU A 108 20.48 -3.62 12.90
N THR A 109 19.19 -3.98 12.95
CA THR A 109 18.61 -5.09 12.17
C THR A 109 18.69 -4.86 10.65
N GLU A 110 18.28 -3.69 10.16
CA GLU A 110 18.32 -3.36 8.72
C GLU A 110 19.77 -3.29 8.20
N LYS A 111 20.68 -2.81 9.04
CA LYS A 111 22.12 -2.73 8.72
C LYS A 111 22.74 -4.12 8.59
N GLU A 112 22.33 -5.08 9.40
CA GLU A 112 22.74 -6.50 9.28
C GLU A 112 22.20 -7.14 8.00
N GLU A 113 20.93 -6.89 7.64
CA GLU A 113 20.35 -7.37 6.39
C GLU A 113 21.09 -6.80 5.16
N LEU A 114 21.37 -5.49 5.17
CA LEU A 114 22.13 -4.82 4.11
C LEU A 114 23.55 -5.37 3.98
N ARG A 115 24.21 -5.68 5.12
CA ARG A 115 25.53 -6.34 5.13
C ARG A 115 25.46 -7.73 4.52
N CYS A 116 24.48 -8.55 4.91
CA CYS A 116 24.28 -9.88 4.34
C CYS A 116 24.07 -9.82 2.81
N ILE A 117 23.24 -8.89 2.33
CA ILE A 117 23.01 -8.69 0.89
C ILE A 117 24.32 -8.31 0.17
N ALA A 118 25.11 -7.41 0.77
CA ALA A 118 26.39 -6.99 0.20
C ALA A 118 27.38 -8.15 0.11
N GLU A 119 27.50 -8.96 1.16
CA GLU A 119 28.36 -10.16 1.20
C GLU A 119 27.91 -11.23 0.19
N MET A 120 26.59 -11.42 0.06
CA MET A 120 26.03 -12.33 -0.93
C MET A 120 26.35 -11.88 -2.36
N ARG A 121 26.37 -10.56 -2.63
CA ARG A 121 26.80 -10.04 -3.94
C ARG A 121 28.28 -10.31 -4.20
N THR A 122 29.16 -10.05 -3.24
CA THR A 122 30.61 -10.25 -3.39
C THR A 122 30.94 -11.71 -3.63
N SER A 123 30.39 -12.62 -2.83
CA SER A 123 30.58 -14.07 -2.98
C SER A 123 30.03 -14.58 -4.32
N ASN A 124 28.87 -14.09 -4.77
CA ASN A 124 28.32 -14.44 -6.09
C ASN A 124 29.22 -13.98 -7.25
N VAL A 125 29.82 -12.79 -7.16
CA VAL A 125 30.77 -12.29 -8.16
C VAL A 125 32.01 -13.17 -8.22
N GLU A 126 32.58 -13.54 -7.07
CA GLU A 126 33.73 -14.44 -7.02
C GLU A 126 33.41 -15.84 -7.57
N GLN A 127 32.25 -16.41 -7.21
CA GLN A 127 31.82 -17.69 -7.74
C GLN A 127 31.63 -17.65 -9.25
N ARG A 128 31.07 -16.55 -9.80
CA ARG A 128 30.96 -16.35 -11.25
C ARG A 128 32.34 -16.28 -11.92
N ALA A 129 33.30 -15.58 -11.32
CA ALA A 129 34.67 -15.51 -11.85
C ALA A 129 35.36 -16.89 -11.84
N ARG A 130 35.22 -17.67 -10.76
CA ARG A 130 35.74 -19.04 -10.66
C ARG A 130 35.11 -19.97 -11.70
N ARG A 131 33.78 -19.87 -11.91
CA ARG A 131 33.07 -20.64 -12.95
C ARG A 131 33.57 -20.31 -14.36
N LYS A 132 33.79 -19.02 -14.68
CA LYS A 132 34.34 -18.59 -15.97
C LYS A 132 35.76 -19.13 -16.20
N LYS A 133 36.64 -19.10 -15.19
CA LYS A 133 38.00 -19.67 -15.29
C LYS A 133 37.96 -21.18 -15.58
N ARG A 134 37.16 -21.94 -14.82
CA ARG A 134 36.98 -23.39 -15.06
C ARG A 134 36.44 -23.71 -16.46
N LEU A 135 35.55 -22.87 -17.00
CA LEU A 135 35.04 -23.02 -18.36
C LEU A 135 36.11 -22.71 -19.42
N ALA A 136 36.93 -21.69 -19.20
CA ALA A 136 38.05 -21.36 -20.09
C ALA A 136 39.12 -22.46 -20.09
N GLU A 137 39.46 -23.00 -18.93
CA GLU A 137 40.40 -24.13 -18.79
C GLU A 137 39.88 -25.39 -19.49
N LYS A 138 38.58 -25.69 -19.38
CA LYS A 138 37.98 -26.81 -20.11
C LYS A 138 38.04 -26.59 -21.62
N LYS A 139 37.70 -25.40 -22.12
CA LYS A 139 37.82 -25.08 -23.55
C LYS A 139 39.25 -25.20 -24.07
N ALA A 140 40.24 -24.72 -23.32
CA ALA A 140 41.65 -24.83 -23.67
C ALA A 140 42.18 -26.28 -23.71
N LYS A 141 41.55 -27.22 -23.00
CA LYS A 141 41.91 -28.66 -23.04
C LYS A 141 41.20 -29.45 -24.14
N THR A 142 40.21 -28.87 -24.81
CA THR A 142 39.41 -29.55 -25.85
C THR A 142 39.77 -29.09 -27.27
N THR A 143 40.80 -28.25 -27.41
CA THR A 143 41.38 -27.78 -28.68
C THR A 143 42.80 -28.32 -28.76
#